data_AF-A0A367ZVU9-F1
#
_entry.id   AF-A0A367ZVU9-F1
#
_cell.length_a   1.000
_cell.length_b   1.000
_cell.length_c   1.000
_cell.angle_alpha   90.00
_cell.angle_beta   90.00
_cell.angle_gamma   90.00
#
_symmetry.space_group_name_H-M   'P 1'
#
loop_
_entity.id
_entity.type
_entity.pdbx_description
1 polymer ?
#
loop_
_entity_poly.entity_id
_entity_poly.type
_entity_poly.pdbx_seq_one_letter_code
_entity_poly.pdbx_strand_id
1 'polypeptide(L)'
;MMEQRMMGWRPGVLLLGLAIGLGLWGALRWLGPQPRMVDASRAEGCLQAFIEFRRSGDEVRLAQELARLKVSRAEFERIIDRFIHYRISKSALAQAQKLLEAFKDGYNIQPERVFEPVRPATYSFQLDAEVLTVITERPELVSQAFGS
;
A
#
# COMPACT_ATOMS: atom_id res chain seq x y z
N MET A 1 19.13 -32.98 63.92
CA MET A 1 17.80 -32.35 63.85
C MET A 1 17.98 -30.91 63.38
N MET A 2 17.74 -30.64 62.10
CA MET A 2 17.68 -29.28 61.55
C MET A 2 16.52 -29.25 60.54
N GLU A 3 15.50 -28.45 60.85
CA GLU A 3 14.26 -28.27 60.10
C GLU A 3 14.51 -27.67 58.72
N GLN A 4 14.00 -28.36 57.68
CA GLN A 4 13.81 -27.76 56.37
C GLN A 4 12.61 -26.81 56.42
N ARG A 5 12.87 -25.51 56.30
CA ARG A 5 11.83 -24.51 55.99
C ARG A 5 11.35 -24.72 54.55
N MET A 6 10.27 -25.47 54.41
CA MET A 6 9.50 -25.53 53.17
C MET A 6 8.91 -24.15 52.88
N MET A 7 9.42 -23.53 51.82
CA MET A 7 8.93 -22.29 51.26
C MET A 7 7.66 -22.62 50.44
N GLY A 8 6.50 -22.52 51.09
CA GLY A 8 5.20 -22.77 50.48
C GLY A 8 4.89 -21.76 49.38
N TRP A 9 5.11 -22.14 48.12
CA TRP A 9 4.60 -21.43 46.96
C TRP A 9 3.07 -21.56 46.95
N ARG A 10 2.37 -20.43 47.15
CA ARG A 10 0.91 -20.37 47.14
C ARG A 10 0.43 -20.46 45.67
N PRO A 11 -0.31 -21.51 45.28
CA PRO A 11 -0.72 -21.72 43.88
C PRO A 11 -1.69 -20.65 43.34
N GLY A 12 -2.23 -19.78 44.21
CA GLY A 12 -3.14 -18.70 43.79
C GLY A 12 -2.48 -17.54 43.02
N VAL A 13 -1.16 -17.34 43.14
CA VAL A 13 -0.47 -16.20 42.49
C VAL A 13 -0.15 -16.50 41.02
N LEU A 14 0.04 -17.78 40.66
CA LEU A 14 0.32 -18.20 39.28
C LEU A 14 -0.92 -18.12 38.37
N LEU A 15 -2.12 -18.33 38.90
CA LEU A 15 -3.36 -18.27 38.13
C LEU A 15 -3.83 -16.82 37.84
N LEU A 16 -3.45 -15.85 38.67
CA LEU A 16 -3.82 -14.44 38.46
C LEU A 16 -2.95 -13.75 37.39
N GLY A 17 -1.70 -14.19 37.19
CA GLY A 17 -0.81 -13.64 36.16
C GLY A 17 -1.20 -14.02 34.73
N LEU A 18 -1.77 -15.21 34.53
CA LEU A 18 -2.16 -15.71 33.20
C LEU A 18 -3.43 -15.05 32.63
N ALA A 19 -4.36 -14.61 33.50
CA ALA A 19 -5.59 -13.94 33.04
C ALA A 19 -5.34 -12.51 32.54
N ILE A 20 -4.35 -11.80 33.10
CA ILE A 20 -4.05 -10.41 32.74
C ILE A 20 -3.28 -10.34 31.41
N GLY A 21 -2.40 -11.30 31.14
CA GLY A 21 -1.65 -11.37 29.88
C GLY A 21 -2.51 -11.62 28.64
N LEU A 22 -3.60 -12.39 28.78
CA LEU A 22 -4.53 -12.67 27.67
C LEU A 22 -5.53 -11.53 27.42
N GLY A 23 -5.96 -10.82 28.46
CA GLY A 23 -6.86 -9.68 28.33
C GLY A 23 -6.22 -8.46 27.66
N LEU A 24 -4.95 -8.17 27.98
CA LEU A 24 -4.23 -7.04 27.39
C LEU A 24 -3.93 -7.23 25.89
N TRP A 25 -3.57 -8.44 25.46
CA TRP A 25 -3.23 -8.71 24.06
C TRP A 25 -4.48 -8.67 23.15
N GLY A 26 -5.62 -9.14 23.65
CA GLY A 26 -6.91 -9.04 22.97
C GLY A 26 -7.40 -7.59 22.84
N ALA A 27 -7.25 -6.79 23.89
CA ALA A 27 -7.60 -5.37 23.88
C ALA A 27 -6.70 -4.52 22.96
N LEU A 28 -5.39 -4.82 22.91
CA LEU A 28 -4.43 -4.12 22.04
C LEU A 28 -4.72 -4.37 20.56
N ARG A 29 -5.20 -5.56 20.20
CA ARG A 29 -5.56 -5.91 18.82
C ARG A 29 -6.85 -5.22 18.35
N TRP A 30 -7.74 -4.86 19.27
CA TRP A 30 -8.97 -4.11 18.95
C TRP A 30 -8.73 -2.60 18.81
N LEU A 31 -7.69 -2.09 19.46
CA LEU A 31 -7.17 -0.72 19.30
C LEU A 31 -6.23 -0.57 18.11
N GLY A 32 -6.01 -1.65 17.34
CA GLY A 32 -5.16 -1.64 16.16
C GLY A 32 -5.72 -0.71 15.07
N PRO A 33 -4.84 -0.09 14.26
CA PRO A 33 -5.26 0.77 13.18
C PRO A 33 -6.24 0.05 12.22
N GLN A 34 -7.31 0.75 11.82
CA GLN A 34 -8.31 0.17 10.94
C GLN A 34 -7.76 0.08 9.51
N PRO A 35 -7.93 -1.08 8.84
CA PRO A 35 -7.39 -1.26 7.52
C PRO A 35 -8.01 -0.27 6.54
N ARG A 36 -7.16 0.36 5.71
CA ARG A 36 -7.61 1.32 4.70
C ARG A 36 -7.70 0.64 3.34
N MET A 37 -8.88 0.72 2.72
CA MET A 37 -9.02 0.33 1.33
C MET A 37 -8.54 1.45 0.42
N VAL A 38 -7.70 1.10 -0.55
CA VAL A 38 -7.26 2.00 -1.61
C VAL A 38 -8.07 1.67 -2.85
N ASP A 39 -8.81 2.64 -3.37
CA ASP A 39 -9.51 2.49 -4.64
C ASP A 39 -8.55 2.69 -5.80
N ALA A 40 -8.13 1.59 -6.44
CA ALA A 40 -7.20 1.59 -7.56
C ALA A 40 -7.89 1.53 -8.93
N SER A 41 -9.23 1.62 -8.98
CA SER A 41 -10.02 1.46 -10.22
C SER A 41 -9.62 2.45 -11.32
N ARG A 42 -9.31 3.69 -10.93
CA ARG A 42 -8.85 4.74 -11.83
C ARG A 42 -7.50 4.38 -12.47
N ALA A 43 -6.50 4.02 -11.68
CA ALA A 43 -5.18 3.67 -12.18
C ALA A 43 -5.22 2.40 -13.05
N GLU A 44 -6.05 1.42 -12.67
CA GLU A 44 -6.30 0.22 -13.47
C GLU A 44 -6.93 0.55 -14.83
N GLY A 45 -7.98 1.37 -14.84
CA GLY A 45 -8.66 1.81 -16.06
C GLY A 45 -7.74 2.58 -17.00
N CYS A 46 -6.89 3.47 -16.46
CA CYS A 46 -5.86 4.15 -17.24
C CYS A 46 -4.85 3.17 -17.83
N LEU A 47 -4.41 2.16 -17.08
CA LEU A 47 -3.47 1.16 -17.59
C LEU A 47 -4.10 0.32 -18.72
N GLN A 48 -5.36 -0.05 -18.60
CA GLN A 48 -6.11 -0.76 -19.65
C GLN A 48 -6.29 0.09 -20.91
N ALA A 49 -6.66 1.37 -20.75
CA ALA A 49 -6.76 2.31 -21.87
C ALA A 49 -5.41 2.48 -22.59
N PHE A 50 -4.31 2.51 -21.84
CA PHE A 50 -2.95 2.55 -22.39
C PHE A 50 -2.59 1.26 -23.15
N ILE A 51 -2.92 0.08 -22.62
CA ILE A 51 -2.70 -1.21 -23.31
C ILE A 51 -3.42 -1.22 -24.65
N GLU A 52 -4.69 -0.83 -24.66
CA GLU A 52 -5.49 -0.83 -25.88
C GLU A 52 -4.95 0.19 -26.89
N PHE A 53 -4.62 1.40 -26.43
CA PHE A 53 -4.01 2.43 -27.27
C PHE A 53 -2.68 1.97 -27.88
N ARG A 54 -1.82 1.28 -27.11
CA ARG A 54 -0.57 0.72 -27.64
C ARG A 54 -0.78 -0.32 -28.72
N ARG A 55 -1.92 -1.04 -28.70
CA ARG A 55 -2.25 -2.07 -29.70
C ARG A 55 -2.89 -1.46 -30.95
N SER A 56 -3.78 -0.49 -30.78
CA SER A 56 -4.59 0.06 -31.88
C SER A 56 -4.02 1.35 -32.48
N GLY A 57 -3.27 2.14 -31.72
CA GLY A 57 -2.86 3.50 -32.07
C GLY A 57 -4.02 4.51 -32.13
N ASP A 58 -5.21 4.14 -31.65
CA ASP A 58 -6.42 4.96 -31.80
C ASP A 58 -6.54 6.01 -30.70
N GLU A 59 -6.10 7.24 -31.02
CA GLU A 59 -6.17 8.39 -30.11
C GLU A 59 -7.61 8.82 -29.80
N VAL A 60 -8.55 8.63 -30.72
CA VAL A 60 -9.96 9.02 -30.52
C VAL A 60 -10.59 8.10 -29.49
N ARG A 61 -10.33 6.80 -29.59
CA ARG A 61 -10.79 5.80 -28.62
C ARG A 61 -10.14 6.01 -27.26
N LEU A 62 -8.84 6.33 -27.22
CA LEU A 62 -8.17 6.69 -25.96
C LEU A 62 -8.89 7.87 -25.29
N ALA A 63 -9.15 8.96 -26.03
CA ALA A 63 -9.83 10.13 -25.48
C ALA A 63 -11.24 9.81 -24.94
N GLN A 64 -11.98 8.91 -25.62
CA GLN A 64 -13.30 8.46 -25.15
C GLN A 64 -13.21 7.67 -23.84
N GLU A 65 -12.24 6.76 -23.72
CA GLU A 65 -12.04 6.00 -22.47
C GLU A 65 -11.61 6.93 -21.32
N LEU A 66 -10.72 7.90 -21.57
CA LEU A 66 -10.34 8.89 -20.56
C LEU A 66 -11.53 9.73 -20.10
N ALA A 67 -12.42 10.13 -21.03
CA ALA A 67 -13.63 10.85 -20.69
C ALA A 67 -14.60 10.01 -19.82
N ARG A 68 -14.74 8.71 -20.11
CA ARG A 68 -15.54 7.77 -19.30
C ARG A 68 -15.00 7.62 -17.89
N LEU A 69 -13.67 7.53 -17.77
CA LEU A 69 -12.98 7.46 -16.48
C LEU A 69 -12.95 8.81 -15.73
N LYS A 70 -13.42 9.89 -16.37
CA LYS A 70 -13.33 11.27 -15.86
C LYS A 70 -11.89 11.67 -15.52
N VAL A 71 -10.94 11.22 -16.34
CA VAL A 71 -9.50 11.47 -16.17
C VAL A 71 -9.05 12.44 -17.27
N SER A 72 -8.36 13.51 -16.89
CA SER A 72 -7.73 14.41 -17.86
C SER A 72 -6.50 13.77 -18.51
N ARG A 73 -6.14 14.21 -19.72
CA ARG A 73 -4.92 13.73 -20.40
C ARG A 73 -3.67 13.87 -19.53
N ALA A 74 -3.52 14.99 -18.83
CA ALA A 74 -2.40 15.24 -17.93
C ALA A 74 -2.41 14.31 -16.69
N GLU A 75 -3.58 13.89 -16.20
CA GLU A 75 -3.67 12.87 -15.14
C GLU A 75 -3.31 11.49 -15.65
N PHE A 76 -3.78 11.13 -16.85
CA PHE A 76 -3.45 9.87 -17.51
C PHE A 76 -1.93 9.73 -17.70
N GLU A 77 -1.29 10.75 -18.30
CA GLU A 77 0.16 10.77 -18.51
C GLU A 77 0.92 10.59 -17.19
N ARG A 78 0.49 11.28 -16.13
CA ARG A 78 1.07 11.14 -14.78
C ARG A 78 0.92 9.73 -14.20
N ILE A 79 -0.23 9.09 -14.37
CA ILE A 79 -0.47 7.72 -13.91
C ILE A 79 0.48 6.76 -14.64
N ILE A 80 0.57 6.86 -15.97
CA ILE A 80 1.43 6.00 -16.79
C ILE A 80 2.91 6.21 -16.47
N ASP A 81 3.36 7.46 -16.32
CA ASP A 81 4.74 7.76 -15.91
C ASP A 81 5.10 7.12 -14.58
N ARG A 82 4.13 7.00 -13.65
CA ARG A 82 4.38 6.38 -12.35
C ARG A 82 4.54 4.86 -12.45
N PHE A 83 3.75 4.20 -13.29
CA PHE A 83 3.98 2.79 -13.62
C PHE A 83 5.38 2.57 -14.23
N ILE A 84 5.80 3.46 -15.14
CA ILE A 84 7.13 3.40 -15.76
C ILE A 84 8.24 3.60 -14.70
N HIS A 85 8.08 4.59 -13.82
CA HIS A 85 9.04 4.87 -12.76
C HIS A 85 9.28 3.65 -11.86
N TYR A 86 8.20 3.03 -11.36
CA TYR A 86 8.31 1.87 -10.49
C TYR A 86 8.83 0.61 -11.19
N ARG A 87 8.58 0.47 -12.50
CA ARG A 87 9.19 -0.61 -13.29
C ARG A 87 10.71 -0.45 -13.40
N ILE A 88 11.18 0.77 -13.65
CA ILE A 88 12.61 1.05 -13.84
C ILE A 88 13.36 0.98 -12.49
N SER A 89 12.75 1.46 -11.42
CA SER A 89 13.40 1.56 -10.10
C SER A 89 12.89 0.51 -9.12
N LYS A 90 13.50 -0.68 -9.15
CA LYS A 90 13.17 -1.78 -8.22
C LYS A 90 13.34 -1.42 -6.74
N SER A 91 14.33 -0.59 -6.41
CA SER A 91 14.55 -0.13 -5.03
C SER A 91 13.45 0.84 -4.56
N ALA A 92 13.02 1.78 -5.42
CA ALA A 92 11.93 2.69 -5.12
C ALA A 92 10.60 1.93 -5.00
N LEU A 93 10.36 0.92 -5.85
CA LEU A 93 9.19 0.05 -5.75
C LEU A 93 9.13 -0.68 -4.40
N ALA A 94 10.23 -1.34 -3.98
CA ALA A 94 10.25 -2.09 -2.73
C ALA A 94 10.04 -1.20 -1.49
N GLN A 95 10.57 0.03 -1.49
CA GLN A 95 10.32 1.00 -0.42
C GLN A 95 8.87 1.49 -0.43
N ALA A 96 8.32 1.80 -1.60
CA ALA A 96 6.97 2.29 -1.72
C ALA A 96 5.91 1.22 -1.39
N GLN A 97 6.18 -0.06 -1.70
CA GLN A 97 5.33 -1.19 -1.29
C GLN A 97 5.24 -1.33 0.23
N LYS A 98 6.36 -1.20 0.96
CA LYS A 98 6.35 -1.21 2.43
C LYS A 98 5.51 -0.07 3.01
N LEU A 99 5.56 1.11 2.38
CA LEU A 99 4.71 2.23 2.77
C LEU A 99 3.23 1.96 2.44
N LEU A 100 2.93 1.34 1.30
CA LEU A 100 1.55 0.95 0.99
C LEU A 100 1.00 -0.07 1.99
N GLU A 101 1.78 -1.08 2.35
CA GLU A 101 1.39 -2.08 3.36
C GLU A 101 1.13 -1.42 4.70
N ALA A 102 2.05 -0.58 5.19
CA ALA A 102 1.84 0.17 6.42
C ALA A 102 0.60 1.08 6.35
N PHE A 103 0.30 1.68 5.19
CA PHE A 103 -0.91 2.48 5.02
C PHE A 103 -2.18 1.63 5.03
N LYS A 104 -2.16 0.48 4.34
CA LYS A 104 -3.27 -0.50 4.31
C LYS A 104 -3.54 -1.08 5.69
N ASP A 105 -2.50 -1.28 6.50
CA ASP A 105 -2.60 -1.68 7.90
C ASP A 105 -3.12 -0.55 8.80
N GLY A 106 -3.34 0.66 8.24
CA GLY A 106 -3.95 1.81 8.89
C GLY A 106 -2.99 2.68 9.71
N TYR A 107 -1.67 2.48 9.57
CA TYR A 107 -0.68 3.38 10.16
C TYR A 107 -0.80 4.79 9.56
N ASN A 108 -0.63 5.81 10.41
CA ASN A 108 -0.61 7.19 9.96
C ASN A 108 0.77 7.53 9.38
N ILE A 109 0.94 7.28 8.08
CA ILE A 109 2.17 7.66 7.37
C ILE A 109 2.12 9.16 7.12
N GLN A 110 2.84 9.93 7.93
CA GLN A 110 3.19 11.30 7.56
C GLN A 110 4.33 11.19 6.55
N PRO A 111 4.15 11.60 5.28
CA PRO A 111 5.26 11.65 4.35
C PRO A 111 6.22 12.72 4.88
N GLU A 112 7.31 12.27 5.48
CA GLU A 112 8.41 13.14 5.87
C GLU A 112 8.82 13.89 4.60
N ARG A 113 8.76 15.22 4.62
CA ARG A 113 9.12 16.05 3.47
C ARG A 113 10.60 15.82 3.19
N VAL A 114 10.89 14.85 2.33
CA VAL A 114 12.23 14.63 1.80
C VAL A 114 12.55 15.87 0.97
N PHE A 115 13.42 16.73 1.53
CA PHE A 115 14.02 17.82 0.78
C PHE A 115 14.85 17.21 -0.35
N GLU A 116 14.39 17.36 -1.59
CA GLU A 116 15.26 17.28 -2.77
C GLU A 116 15.14 18.54 -3.62
N PRO A 117 16.27 19.13 -4.07
CA PRO A 117 16.27 20.26 -4.95
C PRO A 117 16.01 19.81 -6.40
N VAL A 118 15.08 20.51 -7.07
CA VAL A 118 14.84 20.50 -8.53
C VAL A 118 14.18 19.24 -9.12
N ARG A 119 12.89 19.03 -8.81
CA ARG A 119 11.90 18.62 -9.83
C ARG A 119 10.48 18.97 -9.36
N PRO A 120 9.68 19.75 -10.12
CA PRO A 120 8.33 20.10 -9.69
C PRO A 120 7.37 18.97 -10.07
N ALA A 121 7.35 17.91 -9.27
CA ALA A 121 6.26 16.95 -9.26
C ALA A 121 6.24 16.25 -7.90
N THR A 122 5.82 16.98 -6.87
CA THR A 122 5.41 16.33 -5.61
C THR A 122 4.15 15.53 -5.91
N TYR A 123 4.31 14.25 -6.22
CA TYR A 123 3.18 13.34 -6.44
C TYR A 123 2.45 13.12 -5.11
N SER A 124 1.11 13.09 -5.16
CA SER A 124 0.33 12.73 -3.98
C SER A 124 0.56 11.25 -3.66
N PHE A 125 0.78 10.92 -2.39
CA PHE A 125 0.85 9.54 -1.91
C PHE A 125 -0.35 8.68 -2.36
N GLN A 126 -1.53 9.29 -2.53
CA GLN A 126 -2.71 8.60 -3.03
C GLN A 126 -2.51 8.01 -4.44
N LEU A 127 -1.90 8.75 -5.37
CA LEU A 127 -1.58 8.26 -6.71
C LEU A 127 -0.60 7.08 -6.64
N ASP A 128 0.41 7.19 -5.76
CA ASP A 128 1.37 6.10 -5.54
C ASP A 128 0.67 4.87 -5.01
N ALA A 129 -0.23 5.03 -4.03
CA ALA A 129 -1.00 3.93 -3.46
C ALA A 129 -1.87 3.25 -4.53
N GLU A 130 -2.55 4.00 -5.39
CA GLU A 130 -3.35 3.44 -6.50
C GLU A 130 -2.47 2.61 -7.44
N VAL A 131 -1.36 3.17 -7.92
CA VAL A 131 -0.45 2.52 -8.87
C VAL A 131 0.20 1.27 -8.26
N LEU A 132 0.69 1.38 -7.02
CA LEU A 132 1.30 0.25 -6.30
C LEU A 132 0.30 -0.85 -5.98
N THR A 133 -0.97 -0.49 -5.75
CA THR A 133 -2.06 -1.46 -5.59
C THR A 133 -2.25 -2.23 -6.90
N VAL A 134 -2.31 -1.57 -8.05
CA VAL A 134 -2.40 -2.26 -9.36
C VAL A 134 -1.17 -3.13 -9.63
N ILE A 135 0.05 -2.64 -9.34
CA ILE A 135 1.28 -3.43 -9.52
C ILE A 135 1.26 -4.71 -8.67
N THR A 136 0.76 -4.62 -7.44
CA THR A 136 0.73 -5.73 -6.50
C THR A 136 -0.40 -6.71 -6.81
N GLU A 137 -1.60 -6.21 -7.09
CA GLU A 137 -2.82 -7.03 -7.21
C GLU A 137 -3.06 -7.52 -8.63
N ARG A 138 -2.57 -6.80 -9.66
CA ARG A 138 -2.75 -7.13 -11.09
C ARG A 138 -1.46 -7.00 -11.90
N PRO A 139 -0.39 -7.74 -11.54
CA PRO A 139 0.90 -7.69 -12.24
C PRO A 139 0.79 -8.06 -13.74
N GLU A 140 -0.20 -8.88 -14.11
CA GLU A 140 -0.47 -9.27 -15.49
C GLU A 140 -0.86 -8.09 -16.39
N LEU A 141 -1.55 -7.08 -15.86
CA LEU A 141 -1.87 -5.86 -16.62
C LEU A 141 -0.61 -5.04 -16.87
N VAL A 142 0.26 -4.93 -15.86
CA VAL A 142 1.54 -4.21 -15.99
C VAL A 142 2.44 -4.88 -17.03
N SER A 143 2.50 -6.22 -17.01
CA SER A 143 3.25 -6.98 -18.01
C SER A 143 2.68 -6.80 -19.43
N GLN A 144 1.36 -6.79 -19.59
CA GLN A 144 0.74 -6.51 -20.90
C GLN A 144 1.01 -5.10 -21.41
N ALA A 145 1.07 -4.11 -20.51
CA ALA A 145 1.30 -2.71 -20.87
C ALA A 145 2.74 -2.41 -21.28
N PHE A 146 3.72 -2.99 -20.58
CA PHE A 146 5.12 -2.60 -20.69
C PHE A 146 6.06 -3.72 -21.16
N GLY A 147 5.56 -4.96 -21.27
CA GLY A 147 6.34 -6.16 -21.48
C GLY A 147 6.88 -6.73 -20.16
N SER A 148 7.27 -8.01 -20.20
CA SER A 148 8.02 -8.70 -19.14
C SER A 148 9.41 -8.08 -18.94
#